data_AF-A0A1H3L0Y7-F1
#
_entry.id   AF-A0A1H3L0Y7-F1
#
_cell.length_a   1.000
_cell.length_b   1.000
_cell.length_c   1.000
_cell.angle_alpha   90.00
_cell.angle_beta   90.00
_cell.angle_gamma   90.00
#
_symmetry.space_group_name_H-M   'P 1'
#
loop_
_entity.id
_entity.type
_entity.pdbx_description
1 polymer ?
#
loop_
_entity_poly.entity_id
_entity_poly.type
_entity_poly.pdbx_seq_one_letter_code
_entity_poly.pdbx_strand_id
1 'polypeptide(L)'
;MQWTPVWALIGSLIGAAGTFLGVVKAQRATLDRELQIKLWDLRADAYVELVSWTAWVEHWFIVGAPDPHERPLTVTMARTAARIQAFGDDEAGTKAFRLLELLRPHVSSQNISGRPPPPDEIRELARDLARLARDRLATPVGVRR
;
A
#
# COMPACT_ATOMS: atom_id res chain seq x y z
N MET A 1 -54.56 -43.30 -8.92
CA MET A 1 -54.46 -42.03 -8.16
C MET A 1 -53.01 -41.55 -8.24
N GLN A 2 -52.71 -40.62 -9.14
CA GLN A 2 -51.38 -40.01 -9.28
C GLN A 2 -51.26 -38.87 -8.24
N TRP A 3 -50.53 -39.12 -7.16
CA TRP A 3 -50.24 -38.14 -6.10
C TRP A 3 -48.79 -37.63 -6.19
N THR A 4 -48.30 -37.18 -7.36
CA THR A 4 -46.88 -36.76 -7.46
C THR A 4 -46.56 -35.67 -8.50
N PRO A 5 -47.23 -34.49 -8.49
CA PRO A 5 -46.60 -33.29 -9.08
C PRO A 5 -46.28 -32.20 -8.06
N VAL A 6 -47.04 -32.07 -6.96
CA VAL A 6 -46.92 -30.95 -6.01
C VAL A 6 -45.64 -31.04 -5.17
N TRP A 7 -45.28 -32.22 -4.68
CA TRP A 7 -44.06 -32.42 -3.88
C TRP A 7 -42.77 -32.21 -4.67
N ALA A 8 -42.76 -32.59 -5.95
CA ALA A 8 -41.62 -32.33 -6.84
C ALA A 8 -41.44 -30.83 -7.13
N LEU A 9 -42.54 -30.09 -7.26
CA LEU A 9 -42.55 -28.63 -7.47
C LEU A 9 -42.03 -27.87 -6.23
N ILE A 10 -42.44 -28.31 -5.03
CA ILE A 10 -41.95 -27.75 -3.76
C ILE A 10 -40.45 -28.06 -3.59
N GLY A 11 -40.03 -29.30 -3.90
CA GLY A 11 -38.62 -29.69 -3.87
C GLY A 11 -37.75 -28.88 -4.83
N SER A 12 -38.23 -28.63 -6.05
CA SER A 12 -37.50 -27.79 -7.02
C SER A 12 -37.42 -26.33 -6.61
N LEU A 13 -38.47 -25.78 -5.99
CA LEU A 13 -38.46 -24.40 -5.47
C LEU A 13 -37.48 -24.22 -4.32
N ILE A 14 -37.42 -25.18 -3.39
CA ILE A 14 -36.46 -25.16 -2.28
C ILE A 14 -35.02 -25.32 -2.79
N GLY A 15 -34.79 -26.25 -3.72
CA GLY A 15 -33.48 -26.44 -4.37
C GLY A 15 -33.03 -25.18 -5.09
N ALA A 16 -33.90 -24.55 -5.89
CA ALA A 16 -33.61 -23.31 -6.59
C ALA A 16 -33.31 -22.14 -5.62
N ALA A 17 -34.08 -22.00 -4.55
CA ALA A 17 -33.85 -20.97 -3.52
C ALA A 17 -32.52 -21.19 -2.77
N GLY A 18 -32.20 -22.42 -2.39
CA GLY A 18 -30.93 -22.75 -1.75
C GLY A 18 -29.72 -22.51 -2.66
N THR A 19 -29.84 -22.88 -3.95
CA THR A 19 -28.79 -22.64 -4.95
C THR A 19 -28.60 -21.14 -5.18
N PHE A 20 -29.68 -20.37 -5.27
CA PHE A 20 -29.64 -18.92 -5.40
C PHE A 20 -28.96 -18.24 -4.19
N LEU A 21 -29.30 -18.64 -2.96
CA LEU A 21 -28.65 -18.14 -1.75
C LEU A 21 -27.16 -18.52 -1.71
N GLY A 22 -26.81 -19.73 -2.15
CA GLY A 22 -25.43 -20.20 -2.28
C GLY A 22 -24.63 -19.35 -3.26
N VAL A 23 -25.19 -19.05 -4.44
CA VAL A 23 -24.57 -18.19 -5.46
C VAL A 23 -24.39 -16.76 -4.94
N VAL A 24 -25.40 -16.17 -4.29
CA VAL A 24 -25.29 -14.83 -3.71
C VAL A 24 -24.19 -14.78 -2.64
N LYS A 25 -24.09 -15.79 -1.78
CA LYS A 25 -23.03 -15.88 -0.77
C LYS A 25 -21.64 -16.04 -1.41
N ALA A 26 -21.52 -16.88 -2.44
CA ALA A 26 -20.27 -17.07 -3.17
C ALA A 26 -19.83 -15.79 -3.92
N GLN A 27 -20.78 -15.07 -4.53
CA GLN A 27 -20.53 -13.79 -5.17
C GLN A 27 -20.06 -12.73 -4.17
N ARG A 28 -20.69 -12.62 -2.99
CA ARG A 28 -20.23 -11.72 -1.92
C ARG A 28 -18.82 -12.05 -1.44
N ALA A 29 -18.54 -13.33 -1.18
CA ALA A 29 -17.21 -13.75 -0.75
C ALA A 29 -16.13 -13.48 -1.82
N THR A 30 -16.49 -13.58 -3.11
CA THR A 30 -15.60 -13.26 -4.22
C THR A 30 -15.34 -11.76 -4.30
N LEU A 31 -16.40 -10.93 -4.23
CA LEU A 31 -16.28 -9.48 -4.22
C LEU A 31 -15.46 -8.97 -3.03
N ASP A 32 -15.67 -9.54 -1.84
CA ASP A 32 -14.90 -9.20 -0.65
C ASP A 32 -13.41 -9.52 -0.87
N ARG A 33 -13.11 -10.69 -1.44
CA ARG A 33 -11.73 -11.09 -1.77
C ARG A 33 -11.09 -10.16 -2.80
N GLU A 34 -11.80 -9.82 -3.87
CA GLU A 34 -11.30 -8.89 -4.89
C GLU A 34 -11.04 -7.50 -4.31
N LEU A 35 -11.92 -7.03 -3.43
CA LEU A 35 -11.74 -5.75 -2.74
C LEU A 35 -10.52 -5.78 -1.83
N GLN A 36 -10.29 -6.88 -1.10
CA GLN A 36 -9.08 -7.05 -0.28
C GLN A 36 -7.80 -7.07 -1.13
N ILE A 37 -7.82 -7.73 -2.28
CA ILE A 37 -6.68 -7.74 -3.22
C ILE A 37 -6.40 -6.32 -3.71
N LYS A 38 -7.42 -5.60 -4.19
CA LYS A 38 -7.27 -4.21 -4.66
C LYS A 38 -6.76 -3.27 -3.57
N LEU A 39 -7.24 -3.42 -2.33
CA LEU A 39 -6.74 -2.63 -1.20
C LEU A 39 -5.27 -2.93 -0.91
N TRP A 40 -4.87 -4.20 -1.01
CA TRP A 40 -3.47 -4.57 -0.85
C TRP A 40 -2.59 -4.03 -1.98
N ASP A 41 -3.05 -4.11 -3.24
CA ASP A 41 -2.32 -3.56 -4.38
C ASP A 41 -2.08 -2.04 -4.19
N LEU A 42 -3.15 -1.30 -3.84
CA LEU A 42 -3.05 0.14 -3.55
C LEU A 42 -2.12 0.45 -2.36
N ARG A 43 -2.13 -0.40 -1.33
CA ARG A 43 -1.22 -0.29 -0.19
C ARG A 43 0.21 -0.56 -0.63
N ALA A 44 0.45 -1.63 -1.38
CA ALA A 44 1.76 -2.05 -1.87
C ALA A 44 2.39 -0.96 -2.75
N ASP A 45 1.61 -0.35 -3.65
CA ASP A 45 2.04 0.77 -4.47
C ASP A 45 2.56 1.94 -3.61
N ALA A 46 1.87 2.28 -2.51
CA ALA A 46 2.34 3.32 -1.60
C ALA A 46 3.67 2.94 -0.93
N TYR A 47 3.87 1.68 -0.54
CA TYR A 47 5.16 1.24 0.01
C TYR A 47 6.27 1.19 -1.04
N VAL A 48 5.97 0.86 -2.29
CA VAL A 48 6.94 0.91 -3.40
C VAL A 48 7.38 2.36 -3.66
N GLU A 49 6.44 3.31 -3.67
CA GLU A 49 6.74 4.74 -3.75
C GLU A 49 7.65 5.18 -2.57
N LEU A 50 7.37 4.71 -1.35
CA LEU A 50 8.17 5.01 -0.15
C LEU A 50 9.59 4.42 -0.24
N VAL A 51 9.73 3.19 -0.76
CA VAL A 51 11.04 2.56 -1.00
C VAL A 51 11.83 3.36 -2.03
N SER A 52 11.18 3.84 -3.09
CA SER A 52 11.82 4.65 -4.13
C SER A 52 12.36 5.96 -3.55
N TRP A 53 11.59 6.61 -2.68
CA TRP A 53 12.00 7.80 -1.95
C TRP A 53 13.21 7.57 -1.03
N THR A 54 13.14 6.53 -0.20
CA THR A 54 14.21 6.21 0.75
C THR A 54 15.49 5.74 0.04
N ALA A 55 15.36 5.04 -1.09
CA ALA A 55 16.48 4.68 -1.94
C ALA A 55 17.14 5.90 -2.58
N TRP A 56 16.36 6.88 -3.05
CA TRP A 56 16.90 8.14 -3.56
C TRP A 56 17.68 8.92 -2.49
N VAL A 57 17.18 8.95 -1.25
CA VAL A 57 17.91 9.54 -0.11
C VAL A 57 19.24 8.81 0.10
N GLU A 58 19.24 7.48 0.20
CA GLU A 58 20.48 6.71 0.37
C GLU A 58 21.44 6.91 -0.81
N HIS A 59 20.93 7.02 -2.04
CA HIS A 59 21.73 7.32 -3.22
C HIS A 59 22.47 8.65 -3.06
N TRP A 60 21.83 9.70 -2.55
CA TRP A 60 22.50 10.97 -2.24
C TRP A 60 23.72 10.77 -1.32
N PHE A 61 23.62 9.94 -0.29
CA PHE A 61 24.77 9.64 0.60
C PHE A 61 25.87 8.83 -0.08
N ILE A 62 25.55 8.03 -1.10
CA ILE A 62 26.53 7.21 -1.83
C ILE A 62 27.28 8.04 -2.86
N VAL A 63 26.57 8.81 -3.68
CA VAL A 63 27.18 9.58 -4.79
C VAL A 63 27.57 11.00 -4.41
N GLY A 64 27.10 11.50 -3.25
CA GLY A 64 27.35 12.86 -2.76
C GLY A 64 26.58 13.96 -3.49
N ALA A 65 26.29 13.78 -4.78
CA ALA A 65 25.56 14.73 -5.62
C ALA A 65 24.61 13.97 -6.58
N PRO A 66 23.37 13.63 -6.16
CA PRO A 66 22.42 12.94 -7.01
C PRO A 66 21.91 13.84 -8.13
N ASP A 67 21.58 13.25 -9.28
CA ASP A 67 20.98 13.98 -10.39
C ASP A 67 19.63 14.58 -9.95
N PRO A 68 19.42 15.90 -10.08
CA PRO A 68 18.14 16.54 -9.79
C PRO A 68 16.96 15.94 -10.58
N HIS A 69 17.21 15.35 -11.75
CA HIS A 69 16.21 14.71 -12.61
C HIS A 69 15.81 13.31 -12.15
N GLU A 70 16.65 12.62 -11.37
CA GLU A 70 16.35 11.30 -10.80
C GLU A 70 15.53 11.41 -9.50
N ARG A 71 15.35 12.64 -8.98
CA ARG A 71 14.64 12.89 -7.74
C ARG A 71 13.12 12.67 -7.89
N PRO A 72 12.50 11.85 -7.03
CA PRO A 72 11.04 11.79 -6.95
C PRO A 72 10.42 13.14 -6.55
N LEU A 73 9.24 13.48 -7.06
CA LEU A 73 8.61 14.80 -6.80
C LEU A 73 8.12 14.91 -5.36
N THR A 74 8.52 15.90 -4.54
CA THR A 74 8.13 16.02 -3.11
C THR A 74 6.63 15.87 -2.81
N VAL A 75 5.77 16.28 -3.74
CA VAL A 75 4.30 16.07 -3.67
C VAL A 75 3.93 14.58 -3.64
N THR A 76 4.67 13.71 -4.33
CA THR A 76 4.48 12.26 -4.27
C THR A 76 4.77 11.76 -2.87
N MET A 77 5.83 12.23 -2.20
CA MET A 77 6.13 11.81 -0.82
C MET A 77 5.01 12.17 0.16
N ALA A 78 4.49 13.39 0.10
CA ALA A 78 3.37 13.83 0.93
C ALA A 78 2.12 12.97 0.69
N ARG A 79 1.84 12.67 -0.58
CA ARG A 79 0.75 11.78 -0.98
C ARG A 79 0.97 10.36 -0.47
N THR A 80 2.18 9.82 -0.58
CA THR A 80 2.55 8.49 -0.11
C THR A 80 2.37 8.39 1.41
N ALA A 81 2.84 9.37 2.17
CA ALA A 81 2.68 9.42 3.63
C ALA A 81 1.20 9.44 4.03
N ALA A 82 0.39 10.30 3.39
CA ALA A 82 -1.05 10.37 3.63
C ALA A 82 -1.78 9.06 3.29
N ARG A 83 -1.42 8.40 2.18
CA ARG A 83 -1.97 7.09 1.78
C ARG A 83 -1.66 6.02 2.82
N ILE A 84 -0.41 5.94 3.28
CA ILE A 84 0.02 4.95 4.28
C ILE A 84 -0.77 5.11 5.59
N GLN A 85 -0.98 6.34 6.05
CA GLN A 85 -1.85 6.64 7.20
C GLN A 85 -3.31 6.26 6.94
N ALA A 86 -3.84 6.58 5.75
CA ALA A 86 -5.21 6.20 5.38
C ALA A 86 -5.43 4.67 5.34
N PHE A 87 -4.37 3.88 5.12
CA PHE A 87 -4.39 2.42 5.22
C PHE A 87 -4.19 1.89 6.65
N GLY A 88 -4.10 2.76 7.65
CA GLY A 88 -4.02 2.41 9.07
C GLY A 88 -2.61 2.06 9.57
N ASP A 89 -1.56 2.45 8.85
CA ASP A 89 -0.17 2.33 9.33
C ASP A 89 0.35 3.67 9.83
N ASP A 90 -0.11 4.06 11.03
CA ASP A 90 0.23 5.34 11.64
C ASP A 90 1.73 5.50 11.91
N GLU A 91 2.42 4.41 12.24
CA GLU A 91 3.87 4.42 12.47
C GLU A 91 4.62 4.78 11.19
N ALA A 92 4.36 4.05 10.10
CA ALA A 92 5.00 4.30 8.81
C ALA A 92 4.61 5.69 8.26
N GLY A 93 3.34 6.06 8.36
CA GLY A 93 2.85 7.35 7.88
C GLY A 93 3.48 8.54 8.62
N THR A 94 3.53 8.48 9.95
CA THR A 94 4.14 9.55 10.78
C THR A 94 5.63 9.68 10.50
N LYS A 95 6.36 8.55 10.41
CA LYS A 95 7.78 8.57 10.06
C LYS A 95 8.00 9.15 8.65
N ALA A 96 7.15 8.80 7.68
CA ALA A 96 7.23 9.33 6.32
C ALA A 96 6.99 10.84 6.27
N PHE A 97 6.00 11.36 7.02
CA PHE A 97 5.79 12.81 7.18
C PHE A 97 7.01 13.49 7.80
N ARG A 98 7.56 12.91 8.87
CA ARG A 98 8.77 13.44 9.51
C ARG A 98 9.95 13.47 8.53
N LEU A 99 10.15 12.43 7.73
CA LEU A 99 11.22 12.40 6.72
C LEU A 99 11.02 13.51 5.68
N LEU A 100 9.77 13.73 5.22
CA LEU A 100 9.44 14.82 4.31
C LEU A 100 9.76 16.20 4.93
N GLU A 101 9.38 16.44 6.17
CA GLU A 101 9.64 17.70 6.87
C GLU A 101 11.13 18.01 6.98
N LEU A 102 11.92 17.00 7.35
CA LEU A 102 13.38 17.10 7.46
C LEU A 102 14.04 17.27 6.08
N LEU A 103 13.57 16.56 5.05
CA LEU A 103 14.12 16.66 3.70
C LEU A 103 13.77 17.97 3.01
N ARG A 104 12.57 18.52 3.24
CA ARG A 104 12.04 19.71 2.57
C ARG A 104 13.05 20.86 2.45
N PRO A 105 13.77 21.31 3.48
CA PRO A 105 14.77 22.38 3.36
C PRO A 105 15.94 22.02 2.43
N HIS A 106 16.29 20.74 2.31
CA HIS A 106 17.38 20.28 1.45
C HIS A 106 16.96 20.12 -0.01
N VAL A 107 15.69 19.81 -0.26
CA VAL A 107 15.15 19.54 -1.61
C VAL A 107 14.31 20.68 -2.20
N SER A 108 13.95 21.72 -1.42
CA SER A 108 13.15 22.83 -1.93
C SER A 108 13.90 23.69 -2.95
N SER A 109 15.24 23.68 -2.93
CA SER A 109 16.05 24.28 -4.00
C SER A 109 16.04 23.39 -5.23
N GLN A 110 15.66 23.94 -6.39
CA GLN A 110 15.73 23.23 -7.68
C GLN A 110 17.14 22.74 -8.03
N ASN A 111 18.18 23.36 -7.46
CA ASN A 111 19.57 22.94 -7.64
C ASN A 111 20.13 22.31 -6.34
N ILE A 112 20.05 20.98 -6.28
CA ILE A 112 20.74 20.14 -5.28
C ILE A 112 22.04 19.55 -5.81
N SER A 113 22.34 19.76 -7.09
CA SER A 113 23.57 19.27 -7.72
C SER A 113 24.78 19.93 -7.03
N GLY A 114 25.71 19.11 -6.56
CA GLY A 114 26.89 19.55 -5.83
C GLY A 114 26.65 19.98 -4.38
N ARG A 115 25.44 19.79 -3.83
CA ARG A 115 25.21 19.98 -2.39
C ARG A 115 25.61 18.74 -1.60
N PRO A 116 26.25 18.91 -0.44
CA PRO A 116 26.54 17.78 0.43
C PRO A 116 25.24 17.07 0.83
N PRO A 117 25.32 15.77 1.18
CA PRO A 117 24.18 15.04 1.67
C PRO A 117 23.59 15.69 2.93
N PRO A 118 22.29 15.47 3.20
CA PRO A 118 21.65 15.96 4.40
C PRO A 118 22.26 15.36 5.69
N PRO A 119 21.88 15.85 6.88
CA PRO A 119 22.31 15.27 8.15
C PRO A 119 22.05 13.77 8.27
N ASP A 120 22.91 13.05 9.01
CA ASP A 120 22.82 11.59 9.17
C ASP A 120 21.48 11.12 9.77
N GLU A 121 20.80 11.95 10.58
CA GLU A 121 19.46 11.66 11.10
C GLU A 121 18.43 11.40 9.97
N ILE A 122 18.58 12.07 8.82
CA ILE A 122 17.72 11.88 7.65
C ILE A 122 18.02 10.51 7.02
N ARG A 123 19.29 10.11 6.98
CA ARG A 123 19.71 8.80 6.48
C ARG A 123 19.18 7.67 7.34
N GLU A 124 19.33 7.79 8.66
CA GLU A 124 18.85 6.79 9.62
C GLU A 124 17.33 6.63 9.52
N LEU A 125 16.60 7.75 9.49
CA LEU A 125 15.15 7.73 9.32
C LEU A 125 14.74 7.11 7.97
N ALA A 126 15.45 7.41 6.88
CA ALA A 126 15.19 6.81 5.58
C ALA A 126 15.45 5.29 5.58
N ARG A 127 16.51 4.83 6.26
CA ARG A 127 16.83 3.40 6.39
C ARG A 127 15.79 2.65 7.22
N ASP A 128 15.34 3.25 8.31
CA ASP A 128 14.30 2.67 9.15
C ASP A 128 12.96 2.60 8.41
N LEU A 129 12.60 3.63 7.65
CA LEU A 129 11.43 3.61 6.76
C LEU A 129 11.56 2.56 5.65
N ALA A 130 12.73 2.42 5.03
CA ALA A 130 12.98 1.41 4.02
C ALA A 130 12.82 -0.01 4.59
N ARG A 131 13.31 -0.25 5.82
CA ARG A 131 13.14 -1.52 6.53
C ARG A 131 11.67 -1.80 6.81
N LEU A 132 10.98 -0.83 7.40
CA LEU A 132 9.55 -0.92 7.69
C LEU A 132 8.73 -1.20 6.42
N ALA A 133 9.01 -0.48 5.33
CA ALA A 133 8.33 -0.67 4.06
C ALA A 133 8.54 -2.08 3.49
N ARG A 134 9.77 -2.62 3.54
CA ARG A 134 10.08 -3.99 3.12
C ARG A 134 9.34 -5.01 3.97
N ASP A 135 9.27 -4.83 5.28
CA ASP A 135 8.56 -5.75 6.18
C ASP A 135 7.05 -5.75 5.89
N ARG A 136 6.46 -4.57 5.59
CA ARG A 136 5.05 -4.47 5.19
C ARG A 136 4.78 -5.10 3.83
N LEU A 137 5.67 -4.94 2.86
CA LEU A 137 5.57 -5.56 1.53
C LEU A 137 5.73 -7.08 1.58
N ALA A 138 6.57 -7.60 2.49
CA ALA A 138 6.79 -9.03 2.67
C ALA A 138 5.62 -9.77 3.34
N THR A 139 4.60 -9.04 3.82
CA THR A 139 3.41 -9.62 4.47
C THR A 139 2.23 -9.63 3.50
N PRO A 140 1.95 -10.74 2.80
CA PRO A 140 0.81 -10.83 1.88
C PRO A 140 -0.54 -10.91 2.61
N VAL A 141 -1.61 -10.53 1.91
CA VAL A 141 -3.01 -10.67 2.40
C VAL A 141 -3.30 -12.13 2.73
N GLY A 142 -3.78 -12.38 3.94
CA GLY A 142 -4.27 -13.70 4.36
C GLY A 142 -3.35 -14.49 5.31
N VAL A 143 -2.15 -13.99 5.60
CA VAL A 143 -1.30 -14.57 6.66
C VAL A 143 -1.63 -13.89 7.98
N ARG A 144 -2.65 -14.38 8.69
CA ARG A 144 -2.76 -14.13 10.13
C ARG A 144 -1.67 -14.95 10.80
N ARG A 145 -0.74 -14.28 11.51
CA ARG A 145 0.05 -14.94 12.55
C ARG A 145 -0.82 -15.19 13.77
#